data_AF-A0A935FA89-F1
#
_entry.id   AF-A0A935FA89-F1
#
_cell.length_a   1.000
_cell.length_b   1.000
_cell.length_c   1.000
_cell.angle_alpha   90.00
_cell.angle_beta   90.00
_cell.angle_gamma   90.00
#
_symmetry.space_group_name_H-M   'P 1'
#
loop_
_entity.id
_entity.type
_entity.pdbx_description
1 polymer ?
#
loop_
_entity_poly.entity_id
_entity_poly.type
_entity_poly.pdbx_seq_one_letter_code
_entity_poly.pdbx_strand_id
1 'polypeptide(L)'
;MLRNTAIFLILLFLLIFQPGADAQSVYHFRYRFNQDGDSLQYRAFLLRNDDGSGMIRVRYSPGKGREDILVESGIEEYYPTGKNGLPDTSLLYIKATDPSFIMTDGKEVFNPPLFVFRYQTNSGFFEPEVVISEKSGSPYPGSEFRWEFYDRTALNREFVSVFFNTDDEFYVNMFRPLTRGLSVAEKKIKMHLLVVADTLDKKLGKAIILDVKKVMETFEGISKFLGIRFLPVIVQGKNYGKAGVQAALSKLKTVVSRDDIVIFYYSGHGFRIPEKPGKYPNLKLKNVIAARPANFRVDTDSLIWVKKERDLNINQTMNLEEILKRSVRWAPGSISSSGIVVMMISFL
;
A
#
# COMPACT_ATOMS: atom_id res chain seq x y z
N MET A 1 26.64 -0.27 -21.59
CA MET A 1 26.48 0.77 -20.55
C MET A 1 25.12 1.45 -20.62
N LEU A 2 24.67 1.94 -21.79
CA LEU A 2 23.37 2.60 -21.99
C LEU A 2 22.11 1.79 -21.61
N ARG A 3 22.15 0.45 -21.71
CA ARG A 3 20.98 -0.42 -21.50
C ARG A 3 20.62 -0.64 -20.01
N ASN A 4 21.60 -0.59 -19.11
CA ASN A 4 21.37 -0.74 -17.66
C ASN A 4 20.92 0.58 -17.02
N THR A 5 21.32 1.72 -17.61
CA THR A 5 20.84 3.05 -17.20
C THR A 5 19.34 3.21 -17.47
N ALA A 6 18.84 2.63 -18.57
CA ALA A 6 17.41 2.65 -18.90
C ALA A 6 16.57 1.85 -17.89
N ILE A 7 17.01 0.66 -17.49
CA ILE A 7 16.30 -0.17 -16.50
C ILE A 7 16.34 0.48 -15.10
N PHE A 8 17.48 1.08 -14.72
CA PHE A 8 17.60 1.84 -13.47
C PHE A 8 16.70 3.08 -13.47
N LEU A 9 16.64 3.83 -14.57
CA LEU A 9 15.75 4.98 -14.68
C LEU A 9 14.27 4.55 -14.66
N ILE A 10 13.89 3.42 -15.27
CA ILE A 10 12.52 2.89 -15.22
C ILE A 10 12.15 2.47 -13.78
N LEU A 11 13.04 1.78 -13.06
CA LEU A 11 12.79 1.39 -11.66
C LEU A 11 12.79 2.60 -10.70
N LEU A 12 13.64 3.60 -10.94
CA LEU A 12 13.63 4.86 -10.20
C LEU A 12 12.35 5.66 -10.51
N PHE A 13 11.87 5.65 -11.75
CA PHE A 13 10.61 6.28 -12.15
C PHE A 13 9.40 5.55 -11.54
N LEU A 14 9.42 4.23 -11.45
CA LEU A 14 8.41 3.42 -10.74
C LEU A 14 8.43 3.60 -9.20
N LEU A 15 9.54 4.08 -8.64
CA LEU A 15 9.68 4.39 -7.21
C LEU A 15 9.34 5.85 -6.87
N ILE A 16 9.53 6.79 -7.82
CA ILE A 16 9.17 8.21 -7.66
C ILE A 16 7.70 8.45 -8.06
N PHE A 17 7.16 7.65 -8.98
CA PHE A 17 5.72 7.49 -9.21
C PHE A 17 5.18 6.31 -8.41
N GLN A 18 5.32 6.37 -7.09
CA GLN A 18 4.39 5.65 -6.22
C GLN A 18 3.17 6.57 -6.07
N PRO A 19 2.04 6.36 -6.77
CA PRO A 19 0.79 6.53 -6.04
C PRO A 19 0.90 5.57 -4.85
N GLY A 20 0.46 6.01 -3.66
CA GLY A 20 0.58 5.21 -2.43
C GLY A 20 0.21 3.76 -2.69
N ALA A 21 0.96 2.82 -2.11
CA ALA A 21 0.71 1.38 -2.21
C ALA A 21 -0.81 1.12 -2.28
N ASP A 22 -1.30 0.77 -3.47
CA ASP A 22 -2.73 0.81 -3.81
C ASP A 22 -3.52 -0.14 -2.91
N ALA A 23 -4.01 0.32 -1.75
CA ALA A 23 -5.20 -0.25 -1.16
C ALA A 23 -6.43 0.37 -1.87
N GLN A 24 -6.46 0.20 -3.19
CA GLN A 24 -7.63 0.50 -3.99
C GLN A 24 -8.79 -0.33 -3.44
N SER A 25 -9.78 0.37 -2.89
CA SER A 25 -10.99 -0.25 -2.38
C SER A 25 -12.04 -0.21 -3.48
N VAL A 26 -12.55 -1.40 -3.85
CA VAL A 26 -13.63 -1.50 -4.83
C VAL A 26 -14.94 -1.79 -4.12
N TYR A 27 -15.93 -0.95 -4.35
CA TYR A 27 -17.29 -1.17 -3.85
C TYR A 27 -18.27 -1.28 -5.01
N HIS A 28 -19.22 -2.20 -4.85
CA HIS A 28 -20.40 -2.29 -5.68
C HIS A 28 -21.60 -1.79 -4.87
N PHE A 29 -22.26 -0.74 -5.35
CA PHE A 29 -23.48 -0.23 -4.75
C PHE A 29 -24.70 -0.55 -5.59
N ARG A 30 -25.80 -0.86 -4.93
CA ARG A 30 -27.14 -0.99 -5.53
C ARG A 30 -28.08 -0.12 -4.74
N TYR A 31 -28.74 0.82 -5.39
CA TYR A 31 -29.53 1.81 -4.67
C TYR A 31 -30.70 2.41 -5.44
N ARG A 32 -31.62 3.01 -4.69
CA ARG A 32 -32.76 3.79 -5.17
C ARG A 32 -32.90 5.04 -4.32
N PHE A 33 -32.95 6.20 -4.94
CA PHE A 33 -33.26 7.43 -4.23
C PHE A 33 -34.72 7.45 -3.77
N ASN A 34 -35.66 6.97 -4.59
CA ASN A 34 -37.11 7.03 -4.35
C ASN A 34 -37.58 8.47 -4.03
N GLN A 35 -37.12 9.42 -4.83
CA GLN A 35 -37.55 10.82 -4.80
C GLN A 35 -38.62 11.08 -5.88
N ASP A 36 -39.33 12.19 -5.78
CA ASP A 36 -40.37 12.55 -6.76
C ASP A 36 -39.79 12.60 -8.18
N GLY A 37 -40.31 11.73 -9.06
CA GLY A 37 -39.88 11.62 -10.45
C GLY A 37 -38.69 10.68 -10.70
N ASP A 38 -38.11 10.06 -9.67
CA ASP A 38 -36.97 9.15 -9.78
C ASP A 38 -37.11 7.92 -8.86
N SER A 39 -37.66 6.86 -9.44
CA SER A 39 -37.78 5.51 -8.87
C SER A 39 -36.77 4.54 -9.50
N LEU A 40 -35.73 5.06 -10.14
CA LEU A 40 -34.79 4.25 -10.89
C LEU A 40 -33.90 3.45 -9.95
N GLN A 41 -33.51 2.27 -10.42
CA GLN A 41 -32.53 1.45 -9.75
C GLN A 41 -31.15 1.71 -10.34
N TYR A 42 -30.24 2.12 -9.47
CA TYR A 42 -28.87 2.43 -9.80
C TYR A 42 -27.95 1.29 -9.35
N ARG A 43 -26.91 1.07 -10.14
CA ARG A 43 -25.75 0.28 -9.78
C ARG A 43 -24.52 1.16 -9.89
N ALA A 44 -23.63 1.14 -8.92
CA ALA A 44 -22.38 1.88 -9.01
C ALA A 44 -21.17 1.00 -8.71
N PHE A 45 -20.10 1.26 -9.45
CA PHE A 45 -18.77 0.75 -9.22
C PHE A 45 -17.91 1.91 -8.71
N LEU A 46 -17.55 1.88 -7.43
CA LEU A 46 -16.66 2.86 -6.82
C LEU A 46 -15.26 2.26 -6.73
N LEU A 47 -14.29 2.94 -7.36
CA LEU A 47 -12.87 2.70 -7.16
C LEU A 47 -12.33 3.85 -6.30
N ARG A 48 -11.96 3.55 -5.06
CA ARG A 48 -11.44 4.53 -4.10
C ARG A 48 -9.96 4.27 -3.82
N ASN A 49 -9.13 5.29 -3.97
CA ASN A 49 -7.72 5.27 -3.60
C ASN A 49 -7.52 5.72 -2.15
N ASP A 50 -6.38 5.38 -1.55
CA ASP A 50 -6.07 5.75 -0.15
C ASP A 50 -5.84 7.24 0.06
N ASP A 51 -5.52 7.99 -1.00
CA ASP A 51 -5.33 9.44 -0.97
C ASP A 51 -6.66 10.23 -1.05
N GLY A 52 -7.80 9.53 -1.05
CA GLY A 52 -9.14 10.11 -1.17
C GLY A 52 -9.55 10.46 -2.60
N SER A 53 -8.69 10.19 -3.59
CA SER A 53 -9.06 10.25 -5.00
C SER A 53 -9.71 8.95 -5.47
N GLY A 54 -10.26 8.96 -6.67
CA GLY A 54 -10.87 7.77 -7.26
C GLY A 54 -11.84 8.11 -8.37
N MET A 55 -12.63 7.11 -8.74
CA MET A 55 -13.68 7.27 -9.72
C MET A 55 -14.91 6.45 -9.33
N ILE A 56 -16.05 6.89 -9.83
CA ILE A 56 -17.28 6.12 -9.76
C ILE A 56 -17.92 6.01 -11.14
N ARG A 57 -18.37 4.80 -11.48
CA ARG A 57 -19.23 4.57 -12.65
C ARG A 57 -20.62 4.14 -12.20
N VAL A 58 -21.62 4.92 -12.57
CA VAL A 58 -23.03 4.68 -12.24
C VAL A 58 -23.77 4.23 -13.48
N ARG A 59 -24.42 3.07 -13.40
CA ARG A 59 -25.25 2.49 -14.44
C ARG A 59 -26.71 2.39 -14.00
N TYR A 60 -27.62 2.85 -14.84
CA TYR A 60 -29.06 2.76 -14.59
C TYR A 60 -29.85 2.69 -15.90
N SER A 61 -31.05 2.13 -15.84
CA SER A 61 -31.95 2.06 -17.00
C SER A 61 -33.10 3.04 -16.80
N PRO A 62 -33.33 3.99 -17.73
CA PRO A 62 -34.43 4.95 -17.64
C PRO A 62 -35.81 4.31 -17.96
N GLY A 63 -35.85 3.02 -18.31
CA GLY A 63 -37.05 2.26 -18.61
C GLY A 63 -37.56 2.41 -20.06
N LYS A 64 -38.67 1.71 -20.37
CA LYS A 64 -39.43 1.80 -21.66
C LYS A 64 -38.62 1.49 -22.93
N GLY A 65 -37.75 0.47 -22.91
CA GLY A 65 -37.00 0.05 -24.10
C GLY A 65 -35.87 0.98 -24.53
N ARG A 66 -35.49 1.93 -23.67
CA ARG A 66 -34.32 2.78 -23.83
C ARG A 66 -33.06 2.04 -23.40
N GLU A 67 -31.92 2.43 -23.95
CA GLU A 67 -30.62 1.87 -23.61
C GLU A 67 -30.22 2.23 -22.17
N ASP A 68 -29.36 1.40 -21.59
CA ASP A 68 -28.76 1.67 -20.30
C ASP A 68 -27.86 2.91 -20.38
N ILE A 69 -27.92 3.73 -19.34
CA ILE A 69 -27.07 4.91 -19.19
C ILE A 69 -25.89 4.54 -18.31
N LEU A 70 -24.70 4.95 -18.73
CA LEU A 70 -23.46 4.81 -17.98
C LEU A 70 -22.81 6.18 -17.82
N VAL A 71 -22.62 6.61 -16.57
CA VAL A 71 -21.98 7.86 -16.21
C VAL A 71 -20.72 7.58 -15.42
N GLU A 72 -19.61 8.16 -15.83
CA GLU A 72 -18.37 8.19 -15.08
C GLU A 72 -18.25 9.53 -14.33
N SER A 73 -17.66 9.53 -13.15
CA SER A 73 -17.42 10.73 -12.35
C SER A 73 -16.15 10.55 -11.54
N GLY A 74 -15.45 11.65 -11.27
CA GLY A 74 -14.46 11.70 -10.20
C GLY A 74 -15.13 11.56 -8.83
N ILE A 75 -14.33 11.41 -7.78
CA ILE A 75 -14.82 11.50 -6.40
C ILE A 75 -14.10 12.57 -5.62
N GLU A 76 -14.83 13.20 -4.70
CA GLU A 76 -14.30 14.08 -3.67
C GLU A 76 -14.72 13.55 -2.29
N GLU A 77 -13.76 13.47 -1.38
CA GLU A 77 -13.96 13.03 0.00
C GLU A 77 -13.90 14.19 0.98
N TYR A 78 -14.90 14.28 1.87
CA TYR A 78 -14.89 15.28 2.93
C TYR A 78 -15.66 14.82 4.17
N TYR A 79 -15.32 15.46 5.30
CA TYR A 79 -16.04 15.31 6.56
C TYR A 79 -17.12 16.40 6.64
N PRO A 80 -18.40 16.05 6.87
CA PRO A 80 -19.44 17.06 7.01
C PRO A 80 -19.21 17.90 8.28
N THR A 81 -19.70 19.14 8.27
CA THR A 81 -19.64 20.00 9.47
C THR A 81 -20.61 19.51 10.54
N GLY A 82 -20.08 19.20 11.72
CA GLY A 82 -20.85 18.82 12.90
C GLY A 82 -21.57 20.01 13.56
N LYS A 83 -22.41 19.72 14.57
CA LYS A 83 -23.26 20.71 15.26
C LYS A 83 -22.50 21.86 15.93
N ASN A 84 -21.22 21.68 16.21
CA ASN A 84 -20.34 22.66 16.85
C ASN A 84 -19.50 23.48 15.83
N GLY A 85 -19.77 23.33 14.52
CA GLY A 85 -18.99 23.96 13.46
C GLY A 85 -17.63 23.29 13.18
N LEU A 86 -17.29 22.21 13.89
CA LEU A 86 -16.10 21.39 13.62
C LEU A 86 -16.48 20.20 12.72
N PRO A 87 -15.54 19.65 11.93
CA PRO A 87 -15.79 18.45 11.13
C PRO A 87 -16.26 17.26 11.99
N ASP A 88 -17.32 16.58 11.58
CA ASP A 88 -17.77 15.33 12.17
C ASP A 88 -16.92 14.17 11.62
N THR A 89 -15.90 13.79 12.40
CA THR A 89 -14.96 12.72 12.04
C THR A 89 -15.56 11.31 12.13
N SER A 90 -16.83 11.17 12.53
CA SER A 90 -17.54 9.89 12.50
C SER A 90 -18.17 9.58 11.14
N LEU A 91 -18.23 10.57 10.23
CA LEU A 91 -18.82 10.47 8.91
C LEU A 91 -17.81 10.83 7.82
N LEU A 92 -17.84 10.09 6.71
CA LEU A 92 -17.08 10.42 5.50
C LEU A 92 -18.06 10.49 4.33
N TYR A 93 -18.07 11.62 3.63
CA TYR A 93 -18.91 11.84 2.47
C TYR A 93 -18.08 11.65 1.21
N ILE A 94 -18.57 10.81 0.30
CA ILE A 94 -17.99 10.61 -1.03
C ILE A 94 -18.96 11.18 -2.05
N LYS A 95 -18.57 12.30 -2.66
CA LYS A 95 -19.35 13.03 -3.65
C LYS A 95 -18.85 12.69 -5.06
N ALA A 96 -19.77 12.41 -5.98
CA ALA A 96 -19.45 12.32 -7.40
C ALA A 96 -19.21 13.73 -7.99
N THR A 97 -18.10 13.91 -8.71
CA THR A 97 -17.71 15.18 -9.34
C THR A 97 -17.52 15.03 -10.84
N ASP A 98 -17.75 16.12 -11.58
CA ASP A 98 -17.51 16.22 -13.02
C ASP A 98 -18.07 15.04 -13.85
N PRO A 99 -19.40 14.80 -13.81
CA PRO A 99 -20.00 13.65 -14.46
C PRO A 99 -19.84 13.70 -15.99
N SER A 100 -19.39 12.59 -16.57
CA SER A 100 -19.23 12.36 -18.00
C SER A 100 -20.08 11.18 -18.45
N PHE A 101 -20.93 11.38 -19.45
CA PHE A 101 -21.79 10.32 -20.00
C PHE A 101 -20.99 9.46 -20.99
N ILE A 102 -20.83 8.18 -20.66
CA ILE A 102 -20.13 7.18 -21.48
C ILE A 102 -21.11 6.48 -22.43
N MET A 103 -22.32 6.18 -21.95
CA MET A 103 -23.42 5.63 -22.74
C MET A 103 -24.69 6.44 -22.48
N THR A 104 -25.24 7.07 -23.51
CA THR A 104 -26.42 7.96 -23.40
C THR A 104 -27.05 8.23 -24.77
N ASP A 105 -28.33 8.63 -24.80
CA ASP A 105 -28.99 9.16 -26.01
C ASP A 105 -29.02 10.70 -26.07
N GLY A 106 -28.47 11.36 -25.04
CA GLY A 106 -28.16 12.79 -25.02
C GLY A 106 -29.24 13.68 -24.41
N LYS A 107 -30.26 13.12 -23.75
CA LYS A 107 -31.41 13.83 -23.13
C LYS A 107 -31.57 13.58 -21.63
N GLU A 108 -30.58 12.98 -21.00
CA GLU A 108 -30.66 12.41 -19.66
C GLU A 108 -30.26 13.42 -18.58
N VAL A 109 -31.02 13.41 -17.48
CA VAL A 109 -30.63 14.10 -16.25
C VAL A 109 -30.00 13.08 -15.30
N PHE A 110 -28.71 13.24 -15.02
CA PHE A 110 -28.02 12.47 -14.00
C PHE A 110 -28.14 13.15 -12.65
N ASN A 111 -28.60 12.41 -11.63
CA ASN A 111 -28.62 12.85 -10.23
C ASN A 111 -27.36 12.30 -9.54
N PRO A 112 -26.35 13.14 -9.26
CA PRO A 112 -25.11 12.67 -8.64
C PRO A 112 -25.38 12.11 -7.24
N PRO A 113 -24.90 10.89 -6.93
CA PRO A 113 -25.01 10.35 -5.59
C PRO A 113 -24.02 11.00 -4.63
N LEU A 114 -24.45 11.13 -3.37
CA LEU A 114 -23.59 11.40 -2.23
C LEU A 114 -23.62 10.15 -1.34
N PHE A 115 -22.53 9.40 -1.31
CA PHE A 115 -22.42 8.21 -0.45
C PHE A 115 -21.90 8.62 0.91
N VAL A 116 -22.59 8.16 1.95
CA VAL A 116 -22.25 8.43 3.34
C VAL A 116 -21.67 7.15 3.93
N PHE A 117 -20.45 7.28 4.43
CA PHE A 117 -19.76 6.23 5.16
C PHE A 117 -19.71 6.61 6.64
N ARG A 118 -19.85 5.61 7.52
CA ARG A 118 -19.75 5.79 8.97
C ARG A 118 -18.55 5.02 9.51
N TYR A 119 -17.82 5.67 10.40
CA TYR A 119 -16.75 5.01 11.13
C TYR A 119 -17.31 3.96 12.09
N GLN A 120 -16.90 2.71 11.92
CA GLN A 120 -17.28 1.60 12.78
C GLN A 120 -16.16 1.33 13.78
N THR A 121 -16.44 1.53 15.07
CA THR A 121 -15.44 1.31 16.14
C THR A 121 -14.99 -0.14 16.26
N ASN A 122 -15.84 -1.08 15.86
CA ASN A 122 -15.56 -2.52 15.94
C ASN A 122 -14.57 -2.98 14.86
N SER A 123 -14.71 -2.49 13.63
CA SER A 123 -13.83 -2.84 12.51
C SER A 123 -12.64 -1.88 12.41
N GLY A 124 -12.79 -0.64 12.89
CA GLY A 124 -11.79 0.43 12.77
C GLY A 124 -11.79 1.08 11.38
N PHE A 125 -12.85 0.87 10.59
CA PHE A 125 -12.96 1.35 9.21
C PHE A 125 -14.22 2.19 8.99
N PHE A 126 -14.19 3.02 7.96
CA PHE A 126 -15.39 3.65 7.39
C PHE A 126 -16.11 2.65 6.51
N GLU A 127 -17.38 2.39 6.79
CA GLU A 127 -18.21 1.47 6.03
C GLU A 127 -19.40 2.22 5.41
N PRO A 128 -19.82 1.87 4.17
CA PRO A 128 -20.96 2.51 3.53
C PRO A 128 -22.23 2.32 4.38
N GLU A 129 -22.95 3.41 4.64
CA GLU A 129 -24.17 3.39 5.45
C GLU A 129 -25.41 3.74 4.62
N VAL A 130 -25.36 4.82 3.85
CA VAL A 130 -26.51 5.32 3.10
C VAL A 130 -26.08 6.08 1.86
N VAL A 131 -26.96 6.20 0.87
CA VAL A 131 -26.83 7.13 -0.25
C VAL A 131 -27.91 8.19 -0.15
N ILE A 132 -27.52 9.44 -0.40
CA ILE A 132 -28.43 10.59 -0.43
C ILE A 132 -28.26 11.36 -1.73
N SER A 133 -29.32 12.06 -2.13
CA SER A 133 -29.21 13.07 -3.17
C SER A 133 -28.48 14.27 -2.59
N GLU A 134 -27.54 14.85 -3.33
CA GLU A 134 -26.81 16.04 -2.87
C GLU A 134 -27.76 17.19 -2.48
N LYS A 135 -28.93 17.25 -3.12
CA LYS A 135 -29.94 18.30 -2.90
C LYS A 135 -30.76 18.11 -1.61
N SER A 136 -30.89 16.89 -1.10
CA SER A 136 -31.84 16.59 -0.02
C SER A 136 -31.23 16.67 1.39
N GLY A 137 -29.91 16.53 1.53
CA GLY A 137 -29.22 16.52 2.82
C GLY A 137 -29.63 15.37 3.77
N SER A 138 -30.54 14.49 3.35
CA SER A 138 -31.07 13.34 4.08
C SER A 138 -31.66 12.32 3.10
N PRO A 139 -31.67 11.02 3.42
CA PRO A 139 -32.27 10.00 2.55
C PRO A 139 -33.79 10.21 2.46
N TYR A 140 -34.36 10.03 1.26
CA TYR A 140 -35.80 10.06 1.08
C TYR A 140 -36.47 8.83 1.72
N PRO A 141 -37.73 8.96 2.19
CA PRO A 141 -38.51 7.83 2.68
C PRO A 141 -38.58 6.71 1.64
N GLY A 142 -38.26 5.49 2.06
CA GLY A 142 -38.27 4.32 1.19
C GLY A 142 -37.02 4.16 0.32
N SER A 143 -36.02 5.03 0.42
CA SER A 143 -34.72 4.82 -0.24
C SER A 143 -34.12 3.45 0.10
N GLU A 144 -33.45 2.86 -0.87
CA GLU A 144 -32.79 1.56 -0.73
C GLU A 144 -31.30 1.72 -0.96
N PHE A 145 -30.47 1.11 -0.12
CA PHE A 145 -29.02 1.09 -0.29
C PHE A 145 -28.46 -0.27 0.12
N ARG A 146 -27.70 -0.90 -0.78
CA ARG A 146 -26.97 -2.14 -0.54
C ARG A 146 -25.57 -1.99 -1.11
N TRP A 147 -24.60 -2.58 -0.43
CA TRP A 147 -23.21 -2.50 -0.85
C TRP A 147 -22.50 -3.85 -0.68
N GLU A 148 -21.50 -4.08 -1.52
CA GLU A 148 -20.59 -5.20 -1.45
C GLU A 148 -19.15 -4.68 -1.65
N PHE A 149 -18.23 -5.12 -0.80
CA PHE A 149 -16.81 -4.86 -0.96
C PHE A 149 -16.17 -5.96 -1.82
N TYR A 150 -15.42 -5.56 -2.82
CA TYR A 150 -14.66 -6.47 -3.68
C TYR A 150 -13.18 -6.30 -3.42
N ASP A 151 -12.54 -7.37 -2.96
CA ASP A 151 -11.10 -7.51 -3.10
C ASP A 151 -10.73 -7.52 -4.59
N ARG A 152 -9.63 -6.86 -4.97
CA ARG A 152 -9.18 -6.81 -6.36
C ARG A 152 -9.02 -8.21 -6.98
N THR A 153 -8.67 -9.21 -6.19
CA THR A 153 -8.54 -10.60 -6.62
C THR A 153 -9.88 -11.31 -6.88
N ALA A 154 -10.98 -10.79 -6.30
CA ALA A 154 -12.32 -11.32 -6.48
C ALA A 154 -13.05 -10.74 -7.70
N LEU A 155 -12.51 -9.66 -8.28
CA LEU A 155 -13.08 -9.03 -9.46
C LEU A 155 -12.85 -9.89 -10.71
N ASN A 156 -13.93 -10.16 -11.45
CA ASN A 156 -13.91 -10.98 -12.64
C ASN A 156 -14.43 -10.21 -13.87
N ARG A 157 -14.19 -10.77 -15.07
CA ARG A 157 -14.56 -10.13 -16.34
C ARG A 157 -16.06 -9.85 -16.43
N GLU A 158 -16.91 -10.77 -15.97
CA GLU A 158 -18.36 -10.63 -16.05
C GLU A 158 -18.84 -9.41 -15.26
N PHE A 159 -18.41 -9.28 -14.00
CA PHE A 159 -18.77 -8.16 -13.16
C PHE A 159 -18.24 -6.82 -13.69
N VAL A 160 -16.96 -6.75 -14.05
CA VAL A 160 -16.35 -5.49 -14.50
C VAL A 160 -16.90 -5.05 -15.86
N SER A 161 -17.29 -5.99 -16.74
CA SER A 161 -17.92 -5.65 -18.03
C SER A 161 -19.29 -4.97 -17.91
N VAL A 162 -19.90 -4.98 -16.71
CA VAL A 162 -21.13 -4.21 -16.44
C VAL A 162 -20.86 -2.71 -16.44
N PHE A 163 -19.64 -2.30 -16.08
CA PHE A 163 -19.29 -0.88 -15.90
C PHE A 163 -18.19 -0.40 -16.86
N PHE A 164 -17.45 -1.31 -17.49
CA PHE A 164 -16.33 -0.99 -18.37
C PHE A 164 -16.43 -1.75 -19.69
N ASN A 165 -16.13 -1.07 -20.78
CA ASN A 165 -15.92 -1.69 -22.07
C ASN A 165 -14.59 -2.43 -22.09
N THR A 166 -14.45 -3.42 -22.99
CA THR A 166 -13.26 -4.27 -23.03
C THR A 166 -11.98 -3.54 -23.47
N ASP A 167 -12.13 -2.37 -24.09
CA ASP A 167 -11.08 -1.45 -24.53
C ASP A 167 -10.79 -0.33 -23.52
N ASP A 168 -11.59 -0.15 -22.47
CA ASP A 168 -11.29 0.78 -21.40
C ASP A 168 -9.94 0.44 -20.76
N GLU A 169 -9.12 1.46 -20.50
CA GLU A 169 -7.78 1.28 -19.92
C GLU A 169 -7.83 0.48 -18.61
N PHE A 170 -8.81 0.76 -17.74
CA PHE A 170 -9.01 0.00 -16.50
C PHE A 170 -9.25 -1.50 -16.78
N TYR A 171 -10.16 -1.84 -17.70
CA TYR A 171 -10.48 -3.22 -18.06
C TYR A 171 -9.27 -3.94 -18.64
N VAL A 172 -8.60 -3.29 -19.59
CA VAL A 172 -7.40 -3.81 -20.24
C VAL A 172 -6.31 -4.06 -19.20
N ASN A 173 -5.97 -3.07 -18.37
CA ASN A 173 -4.91 -3.21 -17.37
C ASN A 173 -5.24 -4.28 -16.32
N MET A 174 -6.52 -4.47 -16.02
CA MET A 174 -6.97 -5.45 -15.04
C MET A 174 -6.92 -6.90 -15.56
N PHE A 175 -7.32 -7.12 -16.82
CA PHE A 175 -7.51 -8.47 -17.35
C PHE A 175 -6.59 -8.83 -18.52
N ARG A 176 -5.71 -7.92 -18.96
CA ARG A 176 -4.67 -8.27 -19.92
C ARG A 176 -3.76 -9.32 -19.29
N PRO A 177 -3.40 -10.39 -20.02
CA PRO A 177 -2.40 -11.32 -19.56
C PRO A 177 -1.13 -10.54 -19.17
N LEU A 178 -0.74 -10.64 -17.90
CA LEU A 178 0.39 -9.94 -17.30
C LEU A 178 1.75 -10.31 -17.90
N THR A 179 1.77 -11.14 -18.94
CA THR A 179 2.97 -11.40 -19.70
C THR A 179 3.23 -10.21 -20.62
N ARG A 180 3.88 -9.15 -20.10
CA ARG A 180 4.91 -8.51 -20.93
C ARG A 180 5.75 -9.67 -21.46
N GLY A 181 5.86 -9.82 -22.78
CA GLY A 181 6.53 -10.96 -23.39
C GLY A 181 8.01 -10.97 -22.99
N LEU A 182 8.30 -11.48 -21.79
CA LEU A 182 9.64 -11.53 -21.26
C LEU A 182 10.46 -12.45 -22.14
N SER A 183 11.64 -11.98 -22.52
CA SER A 183 12.66 -12.83 -23.12
C SER A 183 13.01 -13.99 -22.17
N VAL A 184 13.57 -15.06 -22.73
CA VAL A 184 14.04 -16.23 -21.95
C VAL A 184 15.07 -15.81 -20.88
N ALA A 185 15.84 -14.75 -21.13
CA ALA A 185 16.78 -14.19 -20.16
C ALA A 185 16.05 -13.46 -19.02
N GLU A 186 15.04 -12.63 -19.33
CA GLU A 186 14.28 -11.89 -18.31
C GLU A 186 13.45 -12.81 -17.42
N LYS A 187 12.93 -13.93 -17.95
CA LYS A 187 12.25 -14.95 -17.13
C LYS A 187 13.16 -15.61 -16.08
N LYS A 188 14.48 -15.49 -16.21
CA LYS A 188 15.45 -16.00 -15.23
C LYS A 188 15.77 -14.98 -14.12
N ILE A 189 15.36 -13.72 -14.28
CA ILE A 189 15.50 -12.69 -13.25
C ILE A 189 14.68 -13.11 -12.03
N LYS A 190 15.26 -12.92 -10.85
CA LYS A 190 14.60 -13.16 -9.56
C LYS A 190 14.48 -11.84 -8.80
N MET A 191 13.37 -11.70 -8.09
CA MET A 191 13.17 -10.65 -7.10
C MET A 191 13.42 -11.23 -5.71
N HIS A 192 14.49 -10.81 -5.06
CA HIS A 192 14.79 -11.17 -3.68
C HIS A 192 14.33 -10.06 -2.75
N LEU A 193 13.52 -10.40 -1.75
CA LEU A 193 13.06 -9.44 -0.74
C LEU A 193 13.61 -9.86 0.63
N LEU A 194 14.48 -9.04 1.22
CA LEU A 194 14.94 -9.22 2.59
C LEU A 194 14.18 -8.27 3.51
N VAL A 195 13.27 -8.82 4.31
CA VAL A 195 12.49 -8.12 5.34
C VAL A 195 13.18 -8.29 6.69
N VAL A 196 13.44 -7.20 7.39
CA VAL A 196 13.96 -7.19 8.76
C VAL A 196 12.96 -6.44 9.65
N ALA A 197 12.32 -7.15 10.57
CA ALA A 197 11.15 -6.64 11.29
C ALA A 197 11.18 -6.94 12.80
N ASP A 198 11.06 -5.90 13.63
CA ASP A 198 11.04 -6.00 15.09
C ASP A 198 9.64 -6.38 15.63
N THR A 199 9.12 -7.53 15.20
CA THR A 199 7.73 -7.94 15.48
C THR A 199 7.45 -8.24 16.96
N LEU A 200 8.48 -8.36 17.79
CA LEU A 200 8.35 -8.58 19.24
C LEU A 200 8.47 -7.29 20.05
N ASP A 201 8.56 -6.13 19.39
CA ASP A 201 8.49 -4.85 20.09
C ASP A 201 7.14 -4.70 20.82
N LYS A 202 7.19 -4.29 22.08
CA LYS A 202 6.01 -4.22 22.95
C LYS A 202 5.02 -3.13 22.54
N LYS A 203 5.47 -2.09 21.84
CA LYS A 203 4.65 -0.95 21.44
C LYS A 203 4.21 -1.09 19.98
N LEU A 204 5.14 -1.42 19.10
CA LEU A 204 4.95 -1.37 17.65
C LEU A 204 4.75 -2.74 17.00
N GLY A 205 4.99 -3.85 17.71
CA GLY A 205 5.02 -5.19 17.11
C GLY A 205 3.80 -5.56 16.27
N LYS A 206 2.59 -5.16 16.70
CA LYS A 206 1.34 -5.38 15.93
C LYS A 206 1.32 -4.61 14.60
N ALA A 207 1.72 -3.33 14.61
CA ALA A 207 1.80 -2.52 13.41
C ALA A 207 2.88 -3.06 12.46
N ILE A 208 4.04 -3.46 12.99
CA ILE A 208 5.13 -4.04 12.22
C ILE A 208 4.71 -5.35 11.54
N ILE A 209 3.88 -6.19 12.18
CA ILE A 209 3.34 -7.40 11.55
C ILE A 209 2.48 -7.06 10.34
N LEU A 210 1.65 -6.00 10.42
CA LEU A 210 0.85 -5.53 9.29
C LEU A 210 1.73 -4.98 8.17
N ASP A 211 2.78 -4.23 8.49
CA ASP A 211 3.77 -3.75 7.52
C ASP A 211 4.41 -4.91 6.76
N VAL A 212 4.85 -5.96 7.46
CA VAL A 212 5.44 -7.17 6.85
C VAL A 212 4.45 -7.82 5.88
N LYS A 213 3.18 -7.95 6.29
CA LYS A 213 2.13 -8.51 5.42
C LYS A 213 1.94 -7.68 4.14
N LYS A 214 1.75 -6.37 4.29
CA LYS A 214 1.57 -5.44 3.16
C LYS A 214 2.75 -5.48 2.18
N VAL A 215 3.98 -5.43 2.69
CA VAL A 215 5.19 -5.48 1.87
C VAL A 215 5.31 -6.80 1.10
N MET A 216 5.00 -7.92 1.76
CA MET A 216 5.01 -9.23 1.11
C MET A 216 3.98 -9.31 -0.02
N GLU A 217 2.75 -8.89 0.24
CA GLU A 217 1.66 -8.88 -0.75
C GLU A 217 1.99 -7.96 -1.94
N THR A 218 2.52 -6.77 -1.67
CA THR A 218 2.92 -5.80 -2.70
C THR A 218 4.01 -6.37 -3.61
N PHE A 219 5.13 -6.85 -3.06
CA PHE A 219 6.23 -7.34 -3.90
C PHE A 219 5.93 -8.69 -4.56
N GLU A 220 5.09 -9.52 -3.94
CA GLU A 220 4.57 -10.71 -4.61
C GLU A 220 3.70 -10.31 -5.81
N GLY A 221 2.79 -9.34 -5.64
CA GLY A 221 1.99 -8.77 -6.72
C GLY A 221 2.83 -8.23 -7.86
N ILE A 222 3.86 -7.42 -7.55
CA ILE A 222 4.80 -6.88 -8.54
C ILE A 222 5.54 -8.02 -9.24
N SER A 223 6.02 -9.04 -8.52
CA SER A 223 6.74 -10.16 -9.13
C SER A 223 5.86 -10.95 -10.11
N LYS A 224 4.58 -11.17 -9.77
CA LYS A 224 3.59 -11.82 -10.61
C LYS A 224 3.29 -10.96 -11.83
N PHE A 225 3.11 -9.66 -11.64
CA PHE A 225 2.93 -8.67 -12.71
C PHE A 225 4.10 -8.69 -13.69
N LEU A 226 5.34 -8.75 -13.18
CA LEU A 226 6.53 -8.81 -14.01
C LEU A 226 6.75 -10.20 -14.64
N GLY A 227 6.14 -11.26 -14.12
CA GLY A 227 6.39 -12.63 -14.55
C GLY A 227 7.76 -13.18 -14.13
N ILE A 228 8.33 -12.67 -13.03
CA ILE A 228 9.64 -13.08 -12.50
C ILE A 228 9.48 -13.83 -11.17
N ARG A 229 10.51 -14.60 -10.78
CA ARG A 229 10.44 -15.42 -9.56
C ARG A 229 10.61 -14.55 -8.30
N PHE A 230 9.72 -14.71 -7.33
CA PHE A 230 9.80 -14.06 -6.02
C PHE A 230 10.48 -14.93 -4.96
N LEU A 231 11.43 -14.37 -4.22
CA LEU A 231 12.24 -15.05 -3.21
C LEU A 231 12.35 -14.20 -1.93
N PRO A 232 11.34 -14.23 -1.05
CA PRO A 232 11.37 -13.49 0.21
C PRO A 232 12.21 -14.21 1.29
N VAL A 233 12.87 -13.42 2.12
CA VAL A 233 13.60 -13.82 3.33
C VAL A 233 13.18 -12.87 4.45
N ILE A 234 12.64 -13.41 5.53
CA ILE A 234 12.12 -12.61 6.65
C ILE A 234 12.95 -12.88 7.90
N VAL A 235 13.51 -11.82 8.49
CA VAL A 235 14.24 -11.80 9.76
C VAL A 235 13.37 -11.11 10.80
N GLN A 236 12.63 -11.90 11.57
CA GLN A 236 11.69 -11.42 12.59
C GLN A 236 11.62 -12.35 13.80
N GLY A 237 10.86 -11.97 14.83
CA GLY A 237 10.64 -12.84 15.99
C GLY A 237 11.95 -13.19 16.72
N LYS A 238 12.14 -14.47 17.03
CA LYS A 238 13.38 -14.97 17.67
C LYS A 238 14.62 -14.84 16.77
N ASN A 239 14.43 -14.71 15.46
CA ASN A 239 15.52 -14.54 14.50
C ASN A 239 15.89 -13.07 14.30
N TYR A 240 15.09 -12.13 14.84
CA TYR A 240 15.41 -10.71 14.81
C TYR A 240 16.70 -10.44 15.60
N GLY A 241 17.67 -9.80 14.96
CA GLY A 241 18.99 -9.61 15.54
C GLY A 241 20.06 -9.33 14.51
N LYS A 242 21.16 -8.69 14.95
CA LYS A 242 22.35 -8.46 14.12
C LYS A 242 22.86 -9.75 13.46
N ALA A 243 22.92 -10.84 14.22
CA ALA A 243 23.33 -12.16 13.73
C ALA A 243 22.37 -12.71 12.66
N GLY A 244 21.05 -12.61 12.87
CA GLY A 244 20.04 -13.07 11.91
C GLY A 244 20.12 -12.30 10.60
N VAL A 245 20.27 -10.98 10.66
CA VAL A 245 20.44 -10.14 9.46
C VAL A 245 21.75 -10.47 8.75
N GLN A 246 22.85 -10.68 9.47
CA GLN A 246 24.13 -11.09 8.87
C GLN A 246 24.05 -12.46 8.19
N ALA A 247 23.36 -13.42 8.80
CA ALA A 247 23.13 -14.74 8.20
C ALA A 247 22.29 -14.63 6.93
N ALA A 248 21.21 -13.83 6.96
CA ALA A 248 20.36 -13.59 5.79
C ALA A 248 21.13 -12.92 4.65
N LEU A 249 21.92 -11.88 4.92
CA LEU A 249 22.77 -11.21 3.94
C LEU A 249 23.84 -12.14 3.35
N SER A 250 24.42 -13.02 4.17
CA SER A 250 25.43 -14.00 3.73
C SER A 250 24.82 -15.04 2.80
N LYS A 251 23.61 -15.54 3.11
CA LYS A 251 22.86 -16.45 2.23
C LYS A 251 22.46 -15.75 0.93
N LEU A 252 22.02 -14.51 1.00
CA LEU A 252 21.59 -13.74 -0.17
C LEU A 252 22.76 -13.57 -1.17
N LYS A 253 23.95 -13.27 -0.66
CA LYS A 253 25.18 -13.12 -1.45
C LYS A 253 25.52 -14.34 -2.32
N THR A 254 25.12 -15.56 -1.92
CA THR A 254 25.46 -16.78 -2.67
C THR A 254 24.43 -17.15 -3.74
N VAL A 255 23.25 -16.54 -3.72
CA VAL A 255 22.13 -16.90 -4.60
C VAL A 255 21.70 -15.79 -5.56
N VAL A 256 22.10 -14.54 -5.29
CA VAL A 256 21.81 -13.37 -6.12
C VAL A 256 22.70 -13.39 -7.36
N SER A 257 22.07 -13.26 -8.53
CA SER A 257 22.75 -13.04 -9.81
C SER A 257 22.83 -11.56 -10.15
N ARG A 258 23.66 -11.18 -11.13
CA ARG A 258 23.87 -9.78 -11.54
C ARG A 258 22.57 -9.06 -11.94
N ASP A 259 21.67 -9.76 -12.59
CA ASP A 259 20.43 -9.21 -13.14
C ASP A 259 19.23 -9.34 -12.18
N ASP A 260 19.45 -9.93 -11.01
CA ASP A 260 18.41 -10.06 -10.00
C ASP A 260 18.10 -8.70 -9.34
N ILE A 261 16.85 -8.54 -8.95
CA ILE A 261 16.38 -7.39 -8.17
C ILE A 261 16.51 -7.76 -6.70
N VAL A 262 17.14 -6.89 -5.90
CA VAL A 262 17.24 -7.10 -4.45
C VAL A 262 16.58 -5.94 -3.72
N ILE A 263 15.62 -6.28 -2.87
CA ILE A 263 14.92 -5.33 -2.02
C ILE A 263 15.32 -5.59 -0.57
N PHE A 264 15.69 -4.53 0.14
CA PHE A 264 15.87 -4.57 1.59
C PHE A 264 14.80 -3.69 2.24
N TYR A 265 14.01 -4.29 3.12
CA TYR A 265 12.96 -3.62 3.87
C TYR A 265 13.22 -3.73 5.37
N TYR A 266 13.13 -2.60 6.07
CA TYR A 266 13.23 -2.55 7.53
C TYR A 266 11.99 -1.87 8.14
N SER A 267 11.42 -2.51 9.17
CA SER A 267 10.39 -1.91 10.02
C SER A 267 10.72 -2.18 11.50
N GLY A 268 10.88 -1.10 12.26
CA GLY A 268 11.33 -1.13 13.65
C GLY A 268 12.01 0.18 14.07
N HIS A 269 12.61 0.19 15.26
CA HIS A 269 13.24 1.38 15.79
C HIS A 269 14.57 1.74 15.11
N GLY A 270 14.74 3.02 14.78
CA GLY A 270 16.01 3.58 14.32
C GLY A 270 16.60 4.56 15.32
N PHE A 271 17.91 4.79 15.28
CA PHE A 271 18.53 5.90 16.01
C PHE A 271 19.80 6.43 15.33
N ARG A 272 20.17 7.68 15.66
CA ARG A 272 21.44 8.28 15.22
C ARG A 272 22.45 8.22 16.38
N ILE A 273 23.70 7.95 16.05
CA ILE A 273 24.82 8.01 17.00
C ILE A 273 25.47 9.38 16.78
N PRO A 274 25.38 10.33 17.73
CA PRO A 274 25.92 11.67 17.55
C PRO A 274 27.42 11.68 17.19
N GLU A 275 28.18 10.76 17.78
CA GLU A 275 29.63 10.63 17.57
C GLU A 275 30.00 9.97 16.23
N LYS A 276 29.02 9.37 15.53
CA LYS A 276 29.18 8.73 14.22
C LYS A 276 28.04 9.17 13.30
N PRO A 277 28.04 10.44 12.85
CA PRO A 277 26.99 10.96 11.98
C PRO A 277 27.05 10.23 10.63
N GLY A 278 26.12 9.30 10.42
CA GLY A 278 25.90 8.66 9.13
C GLY A 278 24.81 9.37 8.34
N LYS A 279 24.82 9.17 7.01
CA LYS A 279 23.74 9.65 6.14
C LYS A 279 22.38 9.06 6.54
N TYR A 280 22.40 7.81 7.01
CA TYR A 280 21.23 7.04 7.39
C TYR A 280 21.27 6.68 8.89
N PRO A 281 20.12 6.59 9.56
CA PRO A 281 20.06 6.11 10.93
C PRO A 281 20.48 4.64 11.03
N ASN A 282 20.89 4.26 12.24
CA ASN A 282 21.22 2.88 12.60
C ASN A 282 19.93 2.10 12.88
N LEU A 283 19.90 0.85 12.43
CA LEU A 283 18.83 -0.10 12.72
C LEU A 283 19.04 -0.66 14.13
N LYS A 284 18.02 -0.58 14.99
CA LYS A 284 18.10 -1.10 16.35
C LYS A 284 17.77 -2.59 16.37
N LEU A 285 18.76 -3.43 16.16
CA LEU A 285 18.53 -4.88 15.99
C LEU A 285 18.51 -5.66 17.32
N LYS A 286 18.68 -5.00 18.47
CA LYS A 286 18.51 -5.63 19.79
C LYS A 286 18.32 -4.55 20.86
N ASN A 287 17.54 -4.89 21.89
CA ASN A 287 17.59 -4.22 23.20
C ASN A 287 18.51 -5.02 24.12
N VAL A 288 19.77 -4.59 24.27
CA VAL A 288 20.66 -5.14 25.28
C VAL A 288 20.49 -4.34 26.55
N ILE A 289 19.88 -4.96 27.56
CA ILE A 289 19.83 -4.40 28.91
C ILE A 289 20.99 -5.02 29.68
N ALA A 290 21.97 -4.20 30.06
CA ALA A 290 23.10 -4.65 30.85
C ALA A 290 22.63 -4.92 32.30
N ALA A 291 22.88 -6.11 32.84
CA ALA A 291 22.56 -6.37 34.24
C ALA A 291 23.33 -5.38 35.14
N ARG A 292 22.63 -4.81 36.13
CA ARG A 292 23.29 -3.96 37.12
C ARG A 292 24.16 -4.83 38.02
N PRO A 293 25.41 -4.42 38.33
CA PRO A 293 26.21 -5.10 39.34
C PRO A 293 25.47 -5.16 40.69
N ALA A 294 25.73 -6.18 41.50
CA ALA A 294 25.09 -6.34 42.81
C ALA A 294 25.34 -5.15 43.76
N ASN A 295 26.43 -4.41 43.54
CA ASN A 295 26.85 -3.24 44.30
C ASN A 295 26.61 -1.90 43.56
N PHE A 296 25.69 -1.87 42.59
CA PHE A 296 25.39 -0.67 41.80
C PHE A 296 24.91 0.50 42.66
N ARG A 297 25.63 1.61 42.59
CA ARG A 297 25.31 2.87 43.26
C ARG A 297 24.75 3.89 42.27
N VAL A 298 23.54 4.39 42.52
CA VAL A 298 22.82 5.28 41.57
C VAL A 298 23.55 6.62 41.38
N ASP A 299 24.16 7.13 42.43
CA ASP A 299 24.88 8.40 42.47
C ASP A 299 26.23 8.36 41.74
N THR A 300 26.96 7.25 41.81
CA THR A 300 28.31 7.14 41.19
C THR A 300 28.34 6.34 39.89
N ASP A 301 27.48 5.34 39.73
CA ASP A 301 27.63 4.33 38.68
C ASP A 301 26.63 4.50 37.53
N SER A 302 25.62 5.37 37.69
CA SER A 302 24.55 5.55 36.71
C SER A 302 25.05 5.98 35.34
N LEU A 303 25.91 7.00 35.25
CA LEU A 303 26.47 7.47 33.98
C LEU A 303 27.36 6.42 33.31
N ILE A 304 28.18 5.71 34.10
CA ILE A 304 29.08 4.65 33.60
C ILE A 304 28.25 3.49 33.05
N TRP A 305 27.21 3.09 33.75
CA TRP A 305 26.32 2.01 33.34
C TRP A 305 25.49 2.38 32.10
N VAL A 306 24.91 3.59 32.06
CA VAL A 306 24.19 4.09 30.87
C VAL A 306 25.11 4.12 29.65
N LYS A 307 26.37 4.58 29.82
CA LYS A 307 27.36 4.55 28.73
C LYS A 307 27.67 3.13 28.27
N LYS A 308 27.89 2.19 29.20
CA LYS A 308 28.14 0.78 28.88
C LYS A 308 26.96 0.13 28.15
N GLU A 309 25.74 0.37 28.61
CA GLU A 309 24.52 -0.12 27.97
C GLU A 309 24.35 0.48 26.57
N ARG A 310 24.59 1.78 26.42
CA ARG A 310 24.59 2.47 25.12
C ARG A 310 25.59 1.83 24.16
N ASP A 311 26.83 1.62 24.60
CA ASP A 311 27.90 1.06 23.76
C ASP A 311 27.61 -0.40 23.37
N LEU A 312 27.00 -1.20 24.26
CA LEU A 312 26.51 -2.54 23.94
C LEU A 312 25.40 -2.53 22.88
N ASN A 313 24.44 -1.61 22.99
CA ASN A 313 23.37 -1.46 21.99
C ASN A 313 23.91 -0.98 20.64
N ILE A 314 24.88 -0.05 20.62
CA ILE A 314 25.59 0.37 19.40
C ILE A 314 26.26 -0.85 18.72
N ASN A 315 26.87 -1.75 19.49
CA ASN A 315 27.48 -2.96 18.90
C ASN A 315 26.46 -3.93 18.29
N GLN A 316 25.19 -3.83 18.67
CA GLN A 316 24.08 -4.63 18.12
C GLN A 316 23.33 -3.93 16.99
N THR A 317 23.78 -2.77 16.52
CA THR A 317 23.18 -2.16 15.34
C THR A 317 23.90 -2.53 14.05
N MET A 318 23.23 -2.21 12.95
CA MET A 318 23.86 -2.03 11.64
C MET A 318 23.37 -0.70 11.07
N ASN A 319 24.24 0.01 10.38
CA ASN A 319 23.81 1.13 9.55
C ASN A 319 23.56 0.65 8.12
N LEU A 320 22.83 1.45 7.34
CA LEU A 320 22.53 1.09 5.96
C LEU A 320 23.77 1.02 5.08
N GLU A 321 24.78 1.84 5.34
CA GLU A 321 26.03 1.79 4.57
C GLU A 321 26.77 0.46 4.74
N GLU A 322 26.73 -0.14 5.92
CA GLU A 322 27.31 -1.46 6.20
C GLU A 322 26.56 -2.54 5.44
N ILE A 323 25.23 -2.45 5.41
CA ILE A 323 24.38 -3.37 4.62
C ILE A 323 24.70 -3.20 3.13
N LEU A 324 24.76 -1.96 2.64
CA LEU A 324 25.04 -1.63 1.24
C LEU A 324 26.47 -2.01 0.83
N LYS A 325 27.49 -1.72 1.65
CA LYS A 325 28.88 -2.13 1.36
C LYS A 325 29.03 -3.65 1.32
N ARG A 326 28.28 -4.36 2.17
CA ARG A 326 28.23 -5.83 2.17
C ARG A 326 27.42 -6.37 0.98
N SER A 327 26.49 -5.58 0.43
CA SER A 327 25.69 -5.95 -0.73
C SER A 327 26.29 -5.63 -2.09
N VAL A 328 27.06 -4.54 -2.20
CA VAL A 328 27.66 -4.09 -3.47
C VAL A 328 28.76 -5.05 -3.98
N ARG A 329 29.25 -5.99 -3.15
CA ARG A 329 30.19 -7.06 -3.55
C ARG A 329 29.52 -8.41 -3.81
N TRP A 330 28.34 -8.42 -4.43
CA TRP A 330 27.59 -9.64 -4.73
C TRP A 330 27.90 -10.29 -6.09
N ALA A 331 28.93 -9.83 -6.82
CA ALA A 331 29.49 -10.53 -7.98
C ALA A 331 31.03 -10.53 -7.95
N PRO A 332 31.70 -11.68 -8.20
CA PRO A 332 33.14 -11.70 -8.38
C PRO A 332 33.48 -11.14 -9.77
N GLY A 333 34.28 -10.07 -9.81
CA GLY A 333 34.88 -9.54 -11.04
C GLY A 333 34.17 -8.31 -11.63
N SER A 334 34.95 -7.25 -11.83
CA SER A 334 34.64 -5.97 -12.47
C SER A 334 33.82 -4.94 -11.67
N ILE A 335 34.43 -3.76 -11.58
CA ILE A 335 33.90 -2.49 -11.10
C ILE A 335 32.78 -2.08 -12.08
N SER A 336 31.56 -2.58 -11.87
CA SER A 336 30.35 -2.17 -12.59
C SER A 336 29.13 -2.73 -11.86
N SER A 337 28.76 -2.07 -10.76
CA SER A 337 27.52 -2.28 -10.01
C SER A 337 26.30 -2.22 -10.94
N SER A 338 25.68 -3.37 -11.23
CA SER A 338 24.43 -3.43 -12.01
C SER A 338 23.33 -4.25 -11.32
N GLY A 339 23.49 -4.63 -10.06
CA GLY A 339 22.38 -5.14 -9.25
C GLY A 339 21.55 -3.95 -8.78
N ILE A 340 20.25 -3.95 -9.04
CA ILE A 340 19.36 -2.89 -8.57
C ILE A 340 18.96 -3.22 -7.14
N VAL A 341 19.48 -2.42 -6.21
CA VAL A 341 19.11 -2.48 -4.79
C VAL A 341 18.07 -1.41 -4.53
N VAL A 342 16.83 -1.82 -4.29
CA VAL A 342 15.75 -0.93 -3.85
C VAL A 342 15.63 -1.04 -2.34
N MET A 343 15.66 0.09 -1.64
CA MET A 343 15.61 0.10 -0.19
C MET A 343 14.44 0.95 0.29
N MET A 344 13.56 0.34 1.08
CA MET A 344 12.40 1.00 1.68
C MET A 344 12.53 0.91 3.19
N ILE A 345 12.33 2.03 3.88
CA ILE A 345 12.50 2.10 5.32
C ILE A 345 11.30 2.83 5.90
N SER A 346 10.59 2.14 6.79
CA SER A 346 9.56 2.75 7.63
C SER A 346 10.19 3.02 8.99
N PHE A 347 10.27 4.30 9.39
CA PHE A 347 10.59 4.68 10.75
C PHE A 347 9.28 5.08 11.44
N LEU A 348 8.95 4.41 12.54
CA LEU A 348 7.83 4.71 13.41
C LEU A 348 8.31 5.20 14.77
#